data_AF-A0A2A2QHJ8-F1
#
_entry.id   AF-A0A2A2QHJ8-F1
#
_cell.length_a   1.000
_cell.length_b   1.000
_cell.length_c   1.000
_cell.angle_alpha   90.00
_cell.angle_beta   90.00
_cell.angle_gamma   90.00
#
_symmetry.space_group_name_H-M   'P 1'
#
loop_
_entity.id
_entity.type
_entity.pdbx_description
1 polymer ?
#
loop_
_entity_poly.entity_id
_entity_poly.type
_entity_poly.pdbx_seq_one_letter_code
_entity_poly.pdbx_strand_id
1 'polypeptide(L)'
;MTGLRSLLPLVLLGLFVAPASAQIDVRLQMSRNTFVAGEPVPVSISVTNNSGQDLVFQGNSRFGWIDFTVTSNRGVPMTPLGQPTFGAVKIQLGQTMTKTIDIARLFPMQSMGNYSIYGVVRMPGQTTDGFISNRLLFNINTARPYWSQKVGKDREYRVLNFTGGKKNMLYAQVINTRTGSPLQTHSLGEVLMFRKPSVALDNRQVMHVLYLIGPTAWAHARVGADGSLLGRELHKRGNGPDPQLVTVAGGIVQVANSIPYDPKAEAEARGRVRKASDRPSFIFQ
;
A
#
# COMPACT_ATOMS: atom_id res chain seq x y z
N MET A 1 -49.68 -59.11 30.90
CA MET A 1 -48.74 -60.02 30.22
C MET A 1 -48.76 -59.64 28.73
N THR A 2 -47.91 -58.69 28.33
CA THR A 2 -46.66 -58.87 27.55
C THR A 2 -46.87 -59.03 26.05
N GLY A 3 -46.37 -58.07 25.26
CA GLY A 3 -46.29 -58.15 23.79
C GLY A 3 -45.91 -56.85 23.09
N LEU A 4 -44.70 -56.34 23.34
CA LEU A 4 -44.10 -55.16 22.70
C LEU A 4 -43.37 -55.55 21.39
N ARG A 5 -43.72 -54.94 20.23
CA ARG A 5 -42.92 -54.87 18.97
C ARG A 5 -43.41 -53.63 18.17
N SER A 6 -42.78 -52.45 18.17
CA SER A 6 -41.54 -52.01 17.45
C SER A 6 -41.54 -52.46 15.98
N LEU A 7 -41.52 -51.62 14.93
CA LEU A 7 -40.58 -50.55 14.60
C LEU A 7 -41.11 -49.65 13.45
N LEU A 8 -41.08 -48.33 13.60
CA LEU A 8 -40.70 -47.37 12.55
C LEU A 8 -40.02 -46.21 13.29
N PRO A 9 -38.86 -45.70 12.80
CA PRO A 9 -38.96 -44.70 11.76
C PRO A 9 -37.90 -44.81 10.66
N LEU A 10 -38.34 -44.42 9.46
CA LEU A 10 -37.58 -44.16 8.27
C LEU A 10 -36.40 -43.21 8.57
N VAL A 11 -35.20 -43.72 8.41
CA VAL A 11 -33.93 -43.01 8.64
C VAL A 11 -33.84 -41.79 7.72
N LEU A 12 -33.74 -40.64 8.38
CA LEU A 12 -33.35 -39.34 7.87
C LEU A 12 -31.97 -39.46 7.18
N LEU A 13 -31.95 -39.68 5.86
CA LEU A 13 -30.72 -39.62 5.07
C LEU A 13 -30.35 -38.15 4.87
N GLY A 14 -29.68 -37.59 5.86
CA GLY A 14 -29.10 -36.25 5.80
C GLY A 14 -28.09 -36.17 4.66
N LEU A 15 -28.47 -35.49 3.59
CA LEU A 15 -27.55 -34.96 2.58
C LEU A 15 -26.61 -33.95 3.24
N PHE A 16 -25.50 -34.44 3.80
CA PHE A 16 -24.31 -33.63 3.96
C PHE A 16 -23.68 -33.46 2.58
N VAL A 17 -24.17 -32.47 1.82
CA VAL A 17 -23.44 -31.92 0.69
C VAL A 17 -22.24 -31.20 1.28
N ALA A 18 -21.13 -31.92 1.42
CA ALA A 18 -19.85 -31.28 1.70
C ALA A 18 -19.57 -30.30 0.55
N PRO A 19 -19.22 -29.03 0.84
CA PRO A 19 -18.82 -28.12 -0.21
C PRO A 19 -17.61 -28.74 -0.89
N ALA A 20 -17.73 -29.00 -2.20
CA ALA A 20 -16.60 -29.36 -3.04
C ALA A 20 -15.55 -28.25 -2.85
N SER A 21 -14.51 -28.54 -2.07
CA SER A 21 -13.40 -27.60 -1.91
C SER A 21 -12.84 -27.35 -3.30
N ALA A 22 -12.89 -26.09 -3.73
CA ALA A 22 -12.34 -25.68 -5.00
C ALA A 22 -10.90 -26.21 -5.09
N GLN A 23 -10.56 -26.86 -6.20
CA GLN A 23 -9.22 -27.37 -6.46
C GLN A 23 -8.16 -26.25 -6.40
N ILE A 24 -8.61 -24.99 -6.51
CA ILE A 24 -7.79 -23.80 -6.40
C ILE A 24 -8.51 -22.78 -5.53
N ASP A 25 -7.82 -22.26 -4.52
CA ASP A 25 -8.30 -21.11 -3.73
C ASP A 25 -7.60 -19.84 -4.21
N VAL A 26 -8.39 -18.82 -4.54
CA VAL A 26 -7.88 -17.53 -5.01
C VAL A 26 -8.30 -16.45 -4.03
N ARG A 27 -7.32 -15.73 -3.49
CA ARG A 27 -7.54 -14.63 -2.55
C ARG A 27 -6.88 -13.35 -3.01
N LEU A 28 -7.60 -12.25 -2.86
CA LEU A 28 -7.03 -10.91 -2.92
C LEU A 28 -6.88 -10.34 -1.51
N GLN A 29 -5.77 -9.63 -1.31
CA GLN A 29 -5.47 -8.90 -0.09
C GLN A 29 -4.90 -7.51 -0.42
N MET A 30 -5.15 -6.56 0.47
CA MET A 30 -4.58 -5.21 0.43
C MET A 30 -4.17 -4.81 1.84
N SER A 31 -3.08 -4.05 1.97
CA SER A 31 -2.61 -3.59 3.27
C SER A 31 -3.52 -2.54 3.91
N ARG A 32 -4.25 -1.79 3.08
CA ARG A 32 -5.24 -0.78 3.48
C ARG A 32 -6.28 -0.61 2.38
N ASN A 33 -7.40 0.01 2.72
CA ASN A 33 -8.55 0.21 1.85
C ASN A 33 -8.82 1.69 1.48
N THR A 34 -7.92 2.61 1.82
CA THR A 34 -8.05 4.04 1.50
C THR A 34 -6.75 4.56 0.88
N PHE A 35 -6.87 5.21 -0.26
CA PHE A 35 -5.76 5.73 -1.07
C PHE A 35 -6.04 7.18 -1.50
N VAL A 36 -5.00 7.92 -1.87
CA VAL A 36 -5.14 9.25 -2.47
C VAL A 36 -5.01 9.17 -3.99
N ALA A 37 -5.71 10.04 -4.73
CA ALA A 37 -5.62 10.10 -6.19
C ALA A 37 -4.16 10.18 -6.70
N GLY A 38 -3.81 9.33 -7.66
CA GLY A 38 -2.46 9.21 -8.21
C GLY A 38 -1.47 8.40 -7.37
N GLU A 39 -1.91 7.85 -6.24
CA GLU A 39 -1.11 6.96 -5.40
C GLU A 39 -1.13 5.52 -5.94
N PRO A 40 -0.01 4.77 -5.84
CA PRO A 40 -0.01 3.33 -6.08
C PRO A 40 -1.03 2.60 -5.21
N VAL A 41 -1.74 1.65 -5.81
CA VAL A 41 -2.71 0.78 -5.13
C VAL A 41 -2.21 -0.66 -5.23
N PRO A 42 -1.32 -1.11 -4.32
CA PRO A 42 -0.80 -2.47 -4.34
C PRO A 42 -1.87 -3.46 -3.87
N VAL A 43 -2.17 -4.44 -4.72
CA VAL A 43 -3.06 -5.58 -4.44
C VAL A 43 -2.26 -6.86 -4.55
N SER A 44 -2.32 -7.69 -3.51
CA SER A 44 -1.71 -9.01 -3.48
C SER A 44 -2.74 -10.05 -3.89
N ILE A 45 -2.43 -10.84 -4.91
CA ILE A 45 -3.17 -12.05 -5.26
C ILE A 45 -2.44 -13.27 -4.75
N SER A 46 -3.16 -14.14 -4.05
CA SER A 46 -2.70 -15.44 -3.56
C SER A 46 -3.49 -16.54 -4.24
N VAL A 47 -2.77 -17.49 -4.84
CA VAL A 47 -3.34 -18.67 -5.52
C VAL A 47 -2.81 -19.90 -4.81
N THR A 48 -3.68 -20.65 -4.15
CA THR A 48 -3.34 -21.88 -3.44
C THR A 48 -3.78 -23.07 -4.26
N ASN A 49 -2.83 -23.96 -4.56
CA ASN A 49 -3.08 -25.19 -5.27
C ASN A 49 -3.55 -26.29 -4.31
N ASN A 50 -4.85 -26.50 -4.21
CA ASN A 50 -5.45 -27.62 -3.48
C ASN A 50 -5.79 -28.79 -4.42
N SER A 51 -5.33 -28.74 -5.67
CA SER A 51 -5.55 -29.79 -6.67
C SER A 51 -4.54 -30.90 -6.44
N GLY A 52 -4.89 -32.15 -6.75
CA GLY A 52 -4.02 -33.32 -6.57
C GLY A 52 -2.76 -33.36 -7.46
N GLN A 53 -2.44 -32.30 -8.20
CA GLN A 53 -1.34 -32.24 -9.16
C GLN A 53 -0.67 -30.86 -9.21
N ASP A 54 0.54 -30.82 -9.76
CA ASP A 54 1.23 -29.55 -10.01
C ASP A 54 0.51 -28.73 -11.08
N LEU A 55 0.36 -27.43 -10.83
CA LEU A 55 -0.23 -26.49 -11.79
C LEU A 55 0.87 -25.69 -12.48
N VAL A 56 0.92 -25.76 -13.80
CA VAL A 56 1.87 -25.00 -14.61
C VAL A 56 1.12 -23.94 -15.40
N PHE A 57 1.11 -22.73 -14.89
CA PHE A 57 0.56 -21.58 -15.59
C PHE A 57 1.57 -21.05 -16.60
N GLN A 58 1.14 -20.89 -17.85
CA GLN A 58 1.91 -20.24 -18.89
C GLN A 58 1.29 -18.86 -19.11
N GLY A 59 2.08 -17.81 -18.88
CA GLY A 59 1.68 -16.44 -19.15
C GLY A 59 2.69 -15.78 -20.07
N ASN A 60 2.19 -15.07 -21.08
CA ASN A 60 3.03 -14.23 -21.94
C ASN A 60 2.45 -12.81 -22.00
N SER A 61 3.13 -11.89 -22.69
CA SER A 61 2.72 -10.48 -22.79
C SER A 61 1.36 -10.26 -23.48
N ARG A 62 0.81 -11.28 -24.16
CA ARG A 62 -0.48 -11.24 -24.88
C ARG A 62 -1.60 -12.00 -24.19
N PHE A 63 -1.27 -13.02 -23.40
CA PHE A 63 -2.22 -13.89 -22.71
C PHE A 63 -1.77 -14.08 -21.26
N GLY A 64 -2.43 -13.35 -20.35
CA GLY A 64 -2.30 -13.53 -18.91
C GLY A 64 -3.27 -14.60 -18.42
N TRP A 65 -2.84 -15.38 -17.43
CA TRP A 65 -3.68 -16.36 -16.75
C TRP A 65 -4.41 -15.78 -15.52
N ILE A 66 -4.18 -14.49 -15.22
CA ILE A 66 -4.91 -13.74 -14.19
C ILE A 66 -5.40 -12.43 -14.80
N ASP A 67 -6.70 -12.20 -14.67
CA ASP A 67 -7.32 -10.91 -14.96
C ASP A 67 -7.83 -10.26 -13.68
N PHE A 68 -7.96 -8.94 -13.72
CA PHE A 68 -8.64 -8.18 -12.69
C PHE A 68 -9.84 -7.47 -13.30
N THR A 69 -10.95 -7.47 -12.56
CA THR A 69 -12.11 -6.65 -12.89
C THR A 69 -12.25 -5.60 -11.81
N VAL A 70 -12.13 -4.33 -12.21
CA VAL A 70 -12.34 -3.18 -11.33
C VAL A 70 -13.69 -2.55 -11.67
N THR A 71 -14.47 -2.26 -10.65
CA THR A 71 -15.76 -1.57 -10.76
C THR A 71 -15.66 -0.21 -10.08
N SER A 72 -16.13 0.83 -10.77
CA SER A 72 -16.18 2.20 -10.27
C SER A 72 -17.33 2.43 -9.27
N ASN A 73 -17.42 3.64 -8.71
CA ASN A 73 -18.43 3.96 -7.69
C ASN A 73 -19.89 3.76 -8.16
N ARG A 74 -20.13 3.77 -9.47
CA ARG A 74 -21.45 3.62 -10.09
C ARG A 74 -21.82 2.16 -10.38
N GLY A 75 -21.00 1.20 -9.95
CA GLY A 75 -21.19 -0.20 -10.30
C GLY A 75 -20.77 -0.54 -11.74
N VAL A 76 -20.14 0.40 -12.46
CA VAL A 76 -19.72 0.20 -13.86
C VAL A 76 -18.31 -0.41 -13.91
N PRO A 77 -18.11 -1.55 -14.61
CA PRO A 77 -16.78 -2.10 -14.87
C PRO A 77 -15.89 -1.12 -15.63
N MET A 78 -14.64 -1.00 -15.20
CA MET A 78 -13.65 -0.13 -15.80
C MET A 78 -12.87 -0.86 -16.88
N THR A 79 -12.58 -0.19 -17.98
CA THR A 79 -11.70 -0.70 -19.02
C THR A 79 -10.24 -0.65 -18.55
N PRO A 80 -9.50 -1.78 -18.58
CA PRO A 80 -8.07 -1.76 -18.32
C PRO A 80 -7.31 -0.94 -19.37
N LEU A 81 -6.28 -0.20 -18.95
CA LEU A 81 -5.31 0.47 -19.81
C LEU A 81 -4.29 -0.50 -20.41
N GLY A 82 -4.15 -1.68 -19.81
CA GLY A 82 -3.22 -2.73 -20.23
C GLY A 82 -3.49 -4.02 -19.46
N GLN A 83 -2.73 -5.07 -19.80
CA GLN A 83 -2.85 -6.38 -19.17
C GLN A 83 -1.78 -6.57 -18.11
N PRO A 84 -2.11 -7.16 -16.94
CA PRO A 84 -1.10 -7.51 -15.96
C PRO A 84 -0.18 -8.59 -16.52
N THR A 85 1.13 -8.34 -16.53
CA THR A 85 2.08 -9.33 -17.03
C THR A 85 2.41 -10.35 -15.94
N PHE A 86 1.91 -11.57 -16.13
CA PHE A 86 2.30 -12.73 -15.34
C PHE A 86 3.16 -13.64 -16.23
N GLY A 87 4.37 -13.97 -15.76
CA GLY A 87 5.21 -14.96 -16.42
C GLY A 87 4.70 -16.38 -16.20
N ALA A 88 5.44 -17.34 -16.73
CA ALA A 88 5.24 -18.75 -16.43
C ALA A 88 5.50 -19.02 -14.94
N VAL A 89 4.57 -19.71 -14.28
CA VAL A 89 4.64 -20.03 -12.85
C VAL A 89 4.21 -21.48 -12.64
N LYS A 90 5.04 -22.24 -11.94
CA LYS A 90 4.69 -23.58 -11.44
C LYS A 90 4.27 -23.47 -9.97
N ILE A 91 3.05 -23.89 -9.65
CA ILE A 91 2.54 -23.99 -8.28
C ILE A 91 2.41 -25.47 -7.95
N GLN A 92 3.26 -25.96 -7.04
CA GLN A 92 3.22 -27.36 -6.62
C GLN A 92 1.95 -27.68 -5.83
N LEU A 93 1.58 -28.95 -5.78
CA LEU A 93 0.50 -29.44 -4.90
C LEU A 93 0.67 -28.89 -3.46
N GLY A 94 -0.40 -28.33 -2.91
CA GLY A 94 -0.45 -27.80 -1.55
C GLY A 94 0.27 -26.47 -1.34
N GLN A 95 0.89 -25.89 -2.37
CA GLN A 95 1.61 -24.61 -2.27
C GLN A 95 0.74 -23.42 -2.62
N THR A 96 1.08 -22.26 -2.05
CA THR A 96 0.49 -20.96 -2.36
C THR A 96 1.50 -20.07 -3.06
N MET A 97 1.11 -19.49 -4.19
CA MET A 97 1.84 -18.40 -4.82
C MET A 97 1.19 -17.06 -4.47
N THR A 98 1.98 -16.08 -4.06
CA THR A 98 1.52 -14.71 -3.85
C THR A 98 2.26 -13.74 -4.75
N LYS A 99 1.53 -12.84 -5.43
CA LYS A 99 2.11 -11.78 -6.25
C LYS A 99 1.40 -10.45 -5.99
N THR A 100 2.19 -9.38 -5.85
CA THR A 100 1.69 -8.02 -5.63
C THR A 100 1.76 -7.22 -6.91
N ILE A 101 0.67 -6.52 -7.25
CA ILE A 101 0.57 -5.67 -8.44
C ILE A 101 -0.03 -4.33 -8.06
N ASP A 102 0.48 -3.26 -8.66
CA ASP A 102 -0.11 -1.93 -8.56
C ASP A 102 -1.25 -1.77 -9.58
N ILE A 103 -2.49 -1.82 -9.09
CA ILE A 103 -3.67 -1.74 -9.96
C ILE A 103 -3.87 -0.33 -10.53
N ALA A 104 -3.30 0.70 -9.90
CA ALA A 104 -3.40 2.10 -10.36
C ALA A 104 -2.73 2.33 -11.71
N ARG A 105 -1.82 1.43 -12.11
CA ARG A 105 -1.19 1.43 -13.44
C ARG A 105 -2.03 0.75 -14.52
N LEU A 106 -2.95 -0.13 -14.12
CA LEU A 106 -3.75 -0.94 -15.03
C LEU A 106 -5.14 -0.35 -15.27
N PHE A 107 -5.67 0.48 -14.36
CA PHE A 107 -6.99 1.06 -14.49
C PHE A 107 -6.95 2.57 -14.26
N PRO A 108 -7.75 3.37 -15.01
CA PRO A 108 -7.77 4.83 -14.88
C PRO A 108 -8.50 5.26 -13.59
N MET A 109 -7.84 5.09 -12.44
CA MET A 109 -8.40 5.28 -11.09
C MET A 109 -8.06 6.64 -10.47
N GLN A 110 -8.21 7.72 -11.25
CA GLN A 110 -7.85 9.07 -10.80
C GLN A 110 -9.00 9.80 -10.09
N SER A 111 -10.24 9.35 -10.29
CA SER A 111 -11.42 10.00 -9.73
C SER A 111 -11.63 9.60 -8.27
N MET A 112 -12.14 10.54 -7.49
CA MET A 112 -12.58 10.25 -6.13
C MET A 112 -13.79 9.32 -6.15
N GLY A 113 -13.79 8.30 -5.30
CA GLY A 113 -14.92 7.39 -5.16
C GLY A 113 -14.56 6.06 -4.54
N ASN A 114 -15.60 5.23 -4.40
CA ASN A 114 -15.48 3.86 -3.92
C ASN A 114 -15.28 2.94 -5.12
N TYR A 115 -14.41 1.95 -4.97
CA TYR A 115 -14.04 1.00 -6.00
C TYR A 115 -14.14 -0.41 -5.44
N SER A 116 -14.43 -1.37 -6.32
CA SER A 116 -14.35 -2.78 -5.99
C SER A 116 -13.48 -3.52 -6.99
N ILE A 117 -12.70 -4.47 -6.52
CA ILE A 117 -11.85 -5.30 -7.36
C ILE A 117 -12.02 -6.77 -6.99
N TYR A 118 -12.03 -7.62 -8.00
CA TYR A 118 -11.83 -9.06 -7.85
C TYR A 118 -10.93 -9.56 -8.98
N GLY A 119 -10.26 -10.68 -8.73
CA GLY A 119 -9.39 -11.35 -9.68
C GLY A 119 -10.07 -12.59 -10.25
N VAL A 120 -9.71 -12.94 -11.48
CA VAL A 120 -10.13 -14.17 -12.15
C VAL A 120 -8.88 -14.91 -12.59
N VAL A 121 -8.69 -16.12 -12.09
CA VAL A 121 -7.57 -17.00 -12.43
C VAL A 121 -8.06 -18.06 -13.40
N ARG A 122 -7.48 -18.11 -14.59
CA ARG A 122 -7.81 -19.12 -15.61
C ARG A 122 -6.81 -20.27 -15.58
N MET A 123 -7.33 -21.49 -15.70
CA MET A 123 -6.51 -22.69 -15.74
C MET A 123 -5.74 -22.81 -17.06
N PRO A 124 -4.60 -23.51 -17.06
CA PRO A 124 -3.91 -23.88 -18.29
C PRO A 124 -4.86 -24.62 -19.24
N GLY A 125 -5.03 -24.13 -20.46
CA GLY A 125 -5.94 -24.72 -21.45
C GLY A 125 -7.42 -24.31 -21.33
N GLN A 126 -7.81 -23.53 -20.31
CA GLN A 126 -9.15 -22.95 -20.19
C GLN A 126 -9.13 -21.46 -20.52
N THR A 127 -10.00 -21.04 -21.44
CA THR A 127 -10.12 -19.63 -21.86
C THR A 127 -11.37 -18.93 -21.33
N THR A 128 -12.41 -19.69 -20.98
CA THR A 128 -13.74 -19.15 -20.66
C THR A 128 -14.02 -19.18 -19.17
N ASP A 129 -13.75 -20.30 -18.51
CA ASP A 129 -14.01 -20.48 -17.08
C ASP A 129 -12.77 -20.14 -16.25
N GLY A 130 -12.99 -19.52 -15.09
CA GLY A 130 -11.92 -19.13 -14.18
C GLY A 130 -12.38 -19.08 -12.73
N PHE A 131 -11.42 -19.26 -11.83
CA PHE A 131 -11.62 -19.17 -10.38
C PHE A 131 -11.64 -17.70 -9.95
N ILE A 132 -12.75 -17.29 -9.35
CA ILE A 132 -12.99 -15.91 -8.92
C ILE A 132 -12.51 -15.76 -7.48
N SER A 133 -11.78 -14.67 -7.20
CA SER A 133 -11.34 -14.34 -5.85
C SER A 133 -12.46 -13.75 -4.98
N ASN A 134 -12.19 -13.57 -3.69
CA ASN A 134 -12.96 -12.61 -2.89
C ASN A 134 -12.91 -11.19 -3.50
N ARG A 135 -13.98 -10.42 -3.27
CA ARG A 135 -14.06 -9.01 -3.68
C ARG A 135 -13.45 -8.12 -2.60
N LEU A 136 -12.59 -7.20 -3.00
CA LEU A 136 -12.07 -6.13 -2.14
C LEU A 136 -12.76 -4.81 -2.46
N LEU A 137 -13.02 -4.04 -1.41
CA LEU A 137 -13.59 -2.69 -1.48
C LEU A 137 -12.55 -1.69 -0.99
N PHE A 138 -12.32 -0.63 -1.75
CA PHE A 138 -11.38 0.43 -1.39
C PHE A 138 -11.84 1.78 -1.92
N ASN A 139 -11.35 2.85 -1.30
CA ASN A 139 -11.74 4.21 -1.61
C ASN A 139 -10.54 5.02 -2.09
N ILE A 140 -10.75 5.83 -3.11
CA ILE A 140 -9.80 6.83 -3.58
C ILE A 140 -10.34 8.19 -3.19
N ASN A 141 -9.54 8.93 -2.44
CA ASN A 141 -9.88 10.26 -1.95
C ASN A 141 -9.00 11.32 -2.61
N THR A 142 -9.50 12.55 -2.64
CA THR A 142 -8.71 13.72 -3.03
C THR A 142 -8.13 14.36 -1.78
N ALA A 143 -6.81 14.51 -1.73
CA ALA A 143 -6.13 15.27 -0.69
C ALA A 143 -6.06 16.76 -1.05
N ARG A 144 -6.05 17.65 -0.05
CA ARG A 144 -6.02 19.09 -0.27
C ARG A 144 -4.57 19.57 -0.47
N PRO A 145 -4.27 20.43 -1.44
CA PRO A 145 -2.94 21.00 -1.57
C PRO A 145 -2.62 21.88 -0.36
N TYR A 146 -1.53 21.55 0.33
CA TYR A 146 -0.92 22.37 1.37
C TYR A 146 0.04 23.39 0.75
N TRP A 147 0.81 22.95 -0.24
CA TRP A 147 1.77 23.75 -0.97
C TRP A 147 1.81 23.31 -2.43
N SER A 148 2.06 24.26 -3.33
CA SER A 148 2.27 23.96 -4.74
C SER A 148 3.26 24.95 -5.38
N GLN A 149 4.07 24.45 -6.32
CA GLN A 149 4.91 25.28 -7.17
C GLN A 149 5.04 24.66 -8.57
N LYS A 150 4.90 25.49 -9.61
CA LYS A 150 5.20 25.09 -10.99
C LYS A 150 6.70 25.01 -11.19
N VAL A 151 7.16 23.93 -11.82
CA VAL A 151 8.57 23.62 -12.05
C VAL A 151 8.78 23.29 -13.52
N GLY A 152 9.68 24.03 -14.17
CA GLY A 152 9.88 23.90 -15.62
C GLY A 152 8.62 24.29 -16.41
N LYS A 153 8.41 23.65 -17.56
CA LYS A 153 7.32 24.00 -18.49
C LYS A 153 6.02 23.25 -18.21
N ASP A 154 6.13 21.98 -17.83
CA ASP A 154 5.01 21.02 -17.88
C ASP A 154 4.73 20.33 -16.54
N ARG A 155 5.37 20.76 -15.44
CA ARG A 155 5.25 20.10 -14.13
C ARG A 155 4.83 21.06 -13.04
N GLU A 156 4.04 20.55 -12.11
CA GLU A 156 3.70 21.24 -10.87
C GLU A 156 3.87 20.26 -9.72
N TYR A 157 4.64 20.68 -8.73
CA TYR A 157 4.91 19.91 -7.54
C TYR A 157 3.95 20.34 -6.46
N ARG A 158 3.39 19.37 -5.75
CA ARG A 158 2.40 19.59 -4.71
C ARG A 158 2.76 18.80 -3.48
N VAL A 159 2.60 19.44 -2.33
CA VAL A 159 2.50 18.75 -1.05
C VAL A 159 1.03 18.76 -0.66
N LEU A 160 0.44 17.60 -0.46
CA LEU A 160 -0.96 17.44 -0.11
C LEU A 160 -1.09 17.05 1.36
N ASN A 161 -2.10 17.61 2.02
CA ASN A 161 -2.53 17.20 3.35
C ASN A 161 -3.84 16.42 3.23
N PHE A 162 -3.86 15.21 3.79
CA PHE A 162 -5.04 14.36 3.86
C PHE A 162 -5.45 14.14 5.32
N THR A 163 -6.65 14.62 5.65
CA THR A 163 -7.23 14.54 7.00
C THR A 163 -8.43 13.60 7.06
N GLY A 164 -8.74 12.88 5.97
CA GLY A 164 -9.91 11.99 5.87
C GLY A 164 -9.73 10.62 6.54
N GLY A 165 -8.61 10.39 7.23
CA GLY A 165 -8.32 9.15 7.96
C GLY A 165 -8.24 9.40 9.48
N LYS A 166 -7.83 8.37 10.23
CA LYS A 166 -7.59 8.50 11.69
C LYS A 166 -6.45 9.47 12.05
N LYS A 167 -5.55 9.72 11.09
CA LYS A 167 -4.32 10.49 11.26
C LYS A 167 -4.17 11.46 10.10
N ASN A 168 -3.55 12.61 10.36
CA ASN A 168 -3.17 13.55 9.31
C ASN A 168 -1.98 12.98 8.56
N MET A 169 -2.12 12.86 7.25
CA MET A 169 -1.11 12.27 6.38
C MET A 169 -0.65 13.29 5.36
N LEU A 170 0.66 13.37 5.17
CA LEU A 170 1.27 14.21 4.14
C LEU A 170 1.59 13.36 2.91
N TYR A 171 1.38 13.94 1.73
CA TYR A 171 1.70 13.32 0.45
C TYR A 171 2.52 14.28 -0.40
N ALA A 172 3.43 13.74 -1.20
CA ALA A 172 4.07 14.47 -2.28
C ALA A 172 3.45 14.02 -3.60
N GLN A 173 3.09 14.98 -4.45
CA GLN A 173 2.51 14.71 -5.75
C GLN A 173 3.23 15.53 -6.81
N VAL A 174 3.55 14.90 -7.93
CA VAL A 174 3.98 15.58 -9.14
C VAL A 174 2.87 15.42 -10.17
N ILE A 175 2.41 16.54 -10.73
CA ILE A 175 1.38 16.55 -11.76
C ILE A 175 1.95 17.07 -13.09
N ASN A 176 1.36 16.62 -14.19
CA ASN A 176 1.59 17.23 -15.49
C ASN A 176 0.62 18.40 -15.68
N THR A 177 1.13 19.62 -15.85
CA THR A 177 0.29 20.83 -15.97
C THR A 177 -0.50 20.89 -17.28
N ARG A 178 -0.08 20.14 -18.31
CA ARG A 178 -0.77 20.08 -19.61
C ARG A 178 -2.03 19.23 -19.56
N THR A 179 -1.99 18.10 -18.85
CA THR A 179 -3.12 17.17 -18.75
C THR A 179 -3.91 17.32 -17.45
N GLY A 180 -3.31 17.92 -16.42
CA GLY A 180 -3.88 17.99 -15.07
C GLY A 180 -3.83 16.67 -14.29
N SER A 181 -3.34 15.59 -14.91
CA SER A 181 -3.25 14.28 -14.27
C SER A 181 -2.05 14.17 -13.34
N PRO A 182 -2.20 13.53 -12.17
CA PRO A 182 -1.07 13.12 -11.34
C PRO A 182 -0.16 12.18 -12.11
N LEU A 183 1.14 12.51 -12.19
CA LEU A 183 2.16 11.60 -12.67
C LEU A 183 2.47 10.56 -11.59
N GLN A 184 2.71 11.03 -10.37
CA GLN A 184 2.99 10.16 -9.23
C GLN A 184 2.61 10.85 -7.92
N THR A 185 1.95 10.11 -7.02
CA THR A 185 1.67 10.54 -5.64
C THR A 185 2.32 9.55 -4.67
N HIS A 186 3.07 10.05 -3.69
CA HIS A 186 3.69 9.27 -2.64
C HIS A 186 3.19 9.68 -1.26
N SER A 187 2.84 8.69 -0.44
CA SER A 187 2.63 8.89 0.99
C SER A 187 3.96 9.20 1.67
N LEU A 188 4.07 10.39 2.26
CA LEU A 188 5.24 10.77 3.07
C LEU A 188 5.08 10.26 4.51
N GLY A 189 3.85 10.05 4.97
CA GLY A 189 3.53 9.49 6.28
C GLY A 189 2.70 10.45 7.14
N GLU A 190 2.60 10.11 8.42
CA GLU A 190 1.88 10.91 9.40
C GLU A 190 2.58 12.25 9.65
N VAL A 191 1.80 13.30 9.83
CA VAL A 191 2.30 14.65 10.12
C VAL A 191 1.57 15.26 11.31
N LEU A 192 2.36 15.83 12.21
CA LEU A 192 1.88 16.65 13.31
C LEU A 192 1.88 18.12 12.89
N MET A 193 0.69 18.65 12.60
CA MET A 193 0.52 20.04 12.13
C MET A 193 0.75 21.12 13.21
N PHE A 194 1.29 20.77 14.39
CA PHE A 194 1.77 21.74 15.39
C PHE A 194 2.94 22.59 14.90
N ARG A 195 3.64 22.10 13.88
CA ARG A 195 4.64 22.85 13.11
C ARG A 195 4.27 22.77 11.64
N LYS A 196 4.33 23.91 10.96
CA LYS A 196 4.06 23.99 9.52
C LYS A 196 5.13 23.18 8.77
N PRO A 197 4.75 22.24 7.89
CA PRO A 197 5.70 21.61 6.99
C PRO A 197 6.46 22.66 6.18
N SER A 198 7.77 22.52 6.08
CA SER A 198 8.63 23.34 5.25
C SER A 198 8.87 22.63 3.92
N VAL A 199 8.78 23.37 2.83
CA VAL A 199 9.01 22.85 1.48
C VAL A 199 9.97 23.77 0.76
N ALA A 200 10.98 23.20 0.12
CA ALA A 200 11.94 23.93 -0.72
C ALA A 200 12.31 23.10 -1.95
N LEU A 201 12.69 23.79 -3.03
CA LEU A 201 13.16 23.18 -4.27
C LEU A 201 14.64 23.49 -4.44
N ASP A 202 15.43 22.47 -4.76
CA ASP A 202 16.86 22.66 -5.05
C ASP A 202 17.11 23.00 -6.54
N ASN A 203 18.36 23.30 -6.87
CA ASN A 203 18.82 23.59 -8.24
C ASN A 203 18.67 22.42 -9.22
N ARG A 204 18.50 21.18 -8.72
CA ARG A 204 18.28 19.95 -9.50
C ARG A 204 16.80 19.61 -9.63
N GLN A 205 15.91 20.52 -9.24
CA GLN A 205 14.46 20.33 -9.25
C GLN A 205 14.00 19.16 -8.36
N VAL A 206 14.74 18.86 -7.29
CA VAL A 206 14.33 17.96 -6.22
C VAL A 206 13.51 18.74 -5.21
N MET A 207 12.33 18.22 -4.89
CA MET A 207 11.48 18.76 -3.83
C MET A 207 11.92 18.21 -2.49
N HIS A 208 12.24 19.09 -1.56
CA HIS A 208 12.53 18.77 -0.16
C HIS A 208 11.32 19.11 0.69
N VAL A 209 10.84 18.15 1.47
CA VAL A 209 9.71 18.33 2.39
C VAL A 209 10.17 17.95 3.79
N LEU A 210 10.18 18.90 4.71
CA LEU A 210 10.52 18.70 6.12
C LEU A 210 9.27 18.90 6.97
N TYR A 211 8.91 17.89 7.77
CA TYR A 211 7.68 17.91 8.55
C TYR A 211 7.83 17.15 9.87
N LEU A 212 7.07 17.57 10.86
CA LEU A 212 7.09 16.99 12.20
C LEU A 212 6.31 15.67 12.19
N ILE A 213 6.94 14.58 12.66
CA ILE A 213 6.33 13.23 12.71
C ILE A 213 6.11 12.73 14.16
N GLY A 214 6.69 13.42 15.13
CA GLY A 214 6.57 13.12 16.55
C GLY A 214 6.94 14.35 17.38
N PRO A 215 6.85 14.31 18.72
CA PRO A 215 7.10 15.49 19.57
C PRO A 215 8.50 16.12 19.39
N THR A 216 9.50 15.31 19.04
CA THR A 216 10.90 15.72 18.87
C THR A 216 11.54 15.16 17.61
N ALA A 217 10.74 14.63 16.68
CA ALA A 217 11.22 13.96 15.47
C ALA A 217 10.60 14.58 14.22
N TRP A 218 11.43 14.81 13.21
CA TRP A 218 11.10 15.32 11.89
C TRP A 218 11.46 14.30 10.83
N ALA A 219 10.70 14.28 9.74
CA ALA A 219 11.06 13.55 8.54
C ALA A 219 11.39 14.54 7.44
N HIS A 220 12.46 14.25 6.71
CA HIS A 220 12.87 14.94 5.50
C HIS A 220 12.71 13.99 4.33
N ALA A 221 11.74 14.27 3.47
CA ALA A 221 11.53 13.53 2.23
C ALA A 221 12.09 14.29 1.03
N ARG A 222 12.64 13.56 0.07
CA ARG A 222 13.15 14.10 -1.19
C ARG A 222 12.44 13.44 -2.37
N VAL A 223 11.89 14.25 -3.26
CA VAL A 223 11.16 13.78 -4.44
C VAL A 223 11.78 14.36 -5.70
N GLY A 224 12.19 13.49 -6.61
CA GLY A 224 12.79 13.85 -7.88
C GLY A 224 11.77 14.42 -8.86
N ALA A 225 12.27 14.98 -9.95
CA ALA A 225 11.41 15.65 -10.92
C ALA A 225 10.47 14.70 -11.66
N ASP A 226 10.88 13.46 -11.85
CA ASP A 226 10.08 12.37 -12.41
C ASP A 226 8.97 11.88 -11.46
N GLY A 227 8.93 12.40 -10.23
CA GLY A 227 8.02 11.97 -9.18
C GLY A 227 8.54 10.79 -8.36
N SER A 228 9.78 10.33 -8.58
CA SER A 228 10.40 9.28 -7.75
C SER A 228 10.68 9.78 -6.34
N LEU A 229 10.38 8.96 -5.33
CA LEU A 229 10.80 9.21 -3.96
C LEU A 229 12.28 8.82 -3.81
N LEU A 230 13.16 9.81 -3.74
CA LEU A 230 14.62 9.61 -3.65
C LEU A 230 15.05 9.10 -2.28
N GLY A 231 14.27 9.37 -1.25
CA GLY A 231 14.53 8.88 0.10
C GLY A 231 13.78 9.66 1.16
N ARG A 232 13.82 9.11 2.38
CA ARG A 232 13.29 9.76 3.58
C ARG A 232 14.28 9.59 4.72
N GLU A 233 14.79 10.70 5.21
CA GLU A 233 15.68 10.77 6.36
C GLU A 233 14.90 11.24 7.57
N LEU A 234 15.30 10.78 8.75
CA LEU A 234 14.69 11.18 10.00
C LEU A 234 15.67 12.02 10.80
N HIS A 235 15.15 13.04 11.44
CA HIS A 235 15.90 14.08 12.11
C HIS A 235 15.33 14.29 13.50
N LYS A 236 16.21 14.61 14.44
CA LYS A 236 15.85 15.13 15.75
C LYS A 236 16.31 16.56 15.89
N ARG A 237 15.64 17.30 16.79
CA ARG A 237 16.13 18.62 17.22
C ARG A 237 17.53 18.45 17.83
N GLY A 238 18.48 19.26 17.38
CA GLY A 238 19.78 19.39 18.03
C GLY A 238 19.69 20.25 19.30
N ASN A 239 20.82 20.81 19.74
CA ASN A 239 20.87 21.72 20.89
C ASN A 239 20.36 23.14 20.57
N GLY A 240 19.77 23.36 19.40
CA GLY A 240 19.37 24.66 18.87
C GLY A 240 17.87 24.76 18.56
N PRO A 241 17.47 25.70 17.68
CA PRO A 241 16.08 25.84 17.26
C PRO A 241 15.58 24.60 16.49
N ASP A 242 14.29 24.57 16.18
CA ASP A 242 13.68 23.48 15.41
C ASP A 242 14.42 23.24 14.08
N PRO A 243 14.49 21.98 13.60
CA PRO A 243 15.00 21.67 12.27
C PRO A 243 14.30 22.49 11.17
N GLN A 244 15.10 23.03 10.26
CA GLN A 244 14.60 23.87 9.16
C GLN A 244 15.31 23.55 7.85
N LEU A 245 14.60 23.70 6.73
CA LEU A 245 15.22 23.67 5.41
C LEU A 245 15.97 24.97 5.18
N VAL A 246 17.23 24.86 4.76
CA VAL A 246 18.07 25.99 4.36
C VAL A 246 18.61 25.75 2.96
N THR A 247 18.58 26.79 2.14
CA THR A 247 19.20 26.77 0.81
C THR A 247 20.59 27.39 0.92
N VAL A 248 21.63 26.62 0.63
CA VAL A 248 23.03 27.08 0.66
C VAL A 248 23.50 27.54 -0.72
N ALA A 249 24.75 28.02 -0.78
CA ALA A 249 25.40 28.41 -2.03
C ALA A 249 25.27 27.31 -3.09
N GLY A 250 24.94 27.72 -4.31
CA GLY A 250 24.66 26.79 -5.42
C GLY A 250 23.22 26.30 -5.51
N GLY A 251 22.33 26.69 -4.59
CA GLY A 251 20.91 26.31 -4.63
C GLY A 251 20.63 24.89 -4.12
N ILE A 252 21.55 24.34 -3.32
CA ILE A 252 21.38 23.05 -2.67
C ILE A 252 20.54 23.25 -1.40
N VAL A 253 19.56 22.36 -1.18
CA VAL A 253 18.71 22.39 0.01
C VAL A 253 19.17 21.32 1.00
N GLN A 254 19.35 21.72 2.26
CA GLN A 254 19.72 20.82 3.36
C GLN A 254 18.94 21.12 4.64
N VAL A 255 18.96 20.20 5.60
CA VAL A 255 18.30 20.36 6.91
C VAL A 255 19.29 20.91 7.92
N ALA A 256 19.07 22.13 8.41
CA ALA A 256 19.83 22.73 9.49
C ALA A 256 19.24 22.38 10.87
N ASN A 257 20.03 22.62 11.94
CA ASN A 257 19.63 22.48 13.34
C ASN A 257 19.13 21.08 13.74
N SER A 258 19.66 20.04 13.07
CA SER A 258 19.21 18.68 13.27
C SER A 258 20.34 17.69 13.46
N ILE A 259 19.99 16.56 14.09
CA ILE A 259 20.86 15.37 14.22
C ILE A 259 20.13 14.22 13.52
N PRO A 260 20.82 13.38 12.72
CA PRO A 260 20.21 12.17 12.15
C PRO A 260 19.60 11.29 13.24
N TYR A 261 18.41 10.76 12.97
CA TYR A 261 17.66 9.92 13.91
C TYR A 261 17.38 8.55 13.31
N ASP A 262 17.77 7.49 14.00
CA ASP A 262 17.34 6.14 13.70
C ASP A 262 16.46 5.60 14.85
N PRO A 263 15.13 5.45 14.61
CA PRO A 263 14.21 4.92 15.61
C PRO A 263 14.57 3.53 16.12
N LYS A 264 15.20 2.67 15.31
CA LYS A 264 15.53 1.30 15.71
C LYS A 264 16.73 1.30 16.65
N ALA A 265 17.80 1.99 16.26
CA ALA A 265 18.99 2.13 17.09
C ALA A 265 18.70 2.76 18.45
N GLU A 266 17.78 3.74 18.50
CA GLU A 266 17.40 4.35 19.78
C GLU A 266 16.46 3.48 20.63
N ALA A 267 15.54 2.73 20.01
CA ALA A 267 14.73 1.76 20.76
C ALA A 267 15.62 0.69 21.41
N GLU A 268 16.64 0.22 20.70
CA GLU A 268 17.66 -0.69 21.25
C GLU A 268 18.50 -0.04 22.35
N ALA A 269 18.94 1.21 22.16
CA ALA A 269 19.68 1.95 23.19
C ALA A 269 18.83 2.17 24.46
N ARG A 270 17.56 2.56 24.33
CA ARG A 270 16.62 2.71 25.45
C ARG A 270 16.34 1.38 26.15
N GLY A 271 16.32 0.27 25.42
CA GLY A 271 16.22 -1.07 26.00
C GLY A 271 17.45 -1.48 26.81
N ARG A 272 18.63 -0.92 26.50
CA ARG A 272 19.89 -1.16 27.23
C ARG A 272 20.06 -0.25 28.45
N VAL A 273 19.36 0.88 28.52
CA VAL A 273 19.38 1.77 29.69
C VAL A 273 18.60 1.09 30.81
N ARG A 274 19.27 0.80 31.93
CA ARG A 274 18.63 0.29 33.14
C ARG A 274 17.50 1.23 33.58
N LYS A 275 16.33 0.68 33.83
CA LYS A 275 15.19 1.46 34.32
C LYS A 275 15.47 1.84 35.77
N ALA A 276 14.96 2.98 36.22
CA ALA A 276 15.06 3.38 37.62
C ALA A 276 14.40 2.38 38.60
N SER A 277 13.58 1.46 38.09
CA SER A 277 13.00 0.33 38.82
C SER A 277 13.93 -0.89 38.97
N ASP A 278 15.06 -0.92 38.27
CA ASP A 278 16.01 -2.03 38.33
C ASP A 278 16.76 -1.95 39.66
N ARG A 279 16.21 -2.60 40.70
CA ARG A 279 16.82 -2.66 42.03
C ARG A 279 18.21 -3.31 41.93
N PRO A 280 19.25 -2.71 42.53
CA PRO A 280 20.54 -3.38 42.69
C PRO A 280 20.33 -4.73 43.41
N SER A 281 21.02 -5.78 42.97
CA SER A 281 21.04 -7.05 43.71
C SER A 281 21.74 -6.83 45.04
N PHE A 282 20.99 -6.87 46.15
CA PHE A 282 21.59 -6.89 47.48
C PHE A 282 22.26 -8.24 47.69
N ILE A 283 23.59 -8.25 47.71
CA ILE A 283 24.36 -9.39 48.18
C ILE A 283 24.38 -9.25 49.71
N PHE A 284 23.62 -10.10 50.41
CA PHE A 284 23.83 -10.29 51.83
C PHE A 284 25.10 -11.14 52.00
N GLN A 285 26.13 -10.56 52.62
CA GLN A 285 27.28 -11.29 53.14
C GLN A 285 26.95 -11.89 54.51
#